data_AF-A0A0R1EEE5-F1
#
_entry.id   AF-A0A0R1EEE5-F1
#
_cell.length_a   1.000
_cell.length_b   1.000
_cell.length_c   1.000
_cell.angle_alpha   90.00
_cell.angle_beta   90.00
_cell.angle_gamma   90.00
#
_symmetry.space_group_name_H-M   'P 1'
#
loop_
_entity.id
_entity.type
_entity.pdbx_description
1 polymer ?
#
loop_
_entity_poly.entity_id
_entity_poly.type
_entity_poly.pdbx_seq_one_letter_code
_entity_poly.pdbx_strand_id
1 'polypeptide(L)'
;MIADGSGIKHFDRKFVASNLQNLLRCPKCTKCFTYSFNKNQGEESYRPFLLPCGHSLCESCLWSDRRDPRCAVCQSPAPPTIMAKSPASKSAANVRDYYELNYHVLGETSSLSYFRRFATDSANQSLSFSSISEE
;
A
#
# COMPACT_ATOMS: atom_id res chain seq x y z
N MET A 1 28.62 -14.92 -35.84
CA MET A 1 27.44 -15.19 -34.98
C MET A 1 27.21 -13.95 -34.16
N ILE A 2 26.18 -13.17 -34.52
CA ILE A 2 25.79 -11.95 -33.79
C ILE A 2 24.97 -12.44 -32.60
N ALA A 3 25.49 -12.27 -31.39
CA ALA A 3 24.75 -12.58 -30.18
C ALA A 3 23.72 -11.46 -29.96
N ASP A 4 22.43 -11.79 -30.10
CA ASP A 4 21.32 -10.91 -29.77
C ASP A 4 21.40 -10.54 -28.28
N GLY A 5 21.69 -9.27 -28.01
CA GLY A 5 21.87 -8.70 -26.68
C GLY A 5 20.55 -8.35 -25.96
N SER A 6 19.45 -9.06 -26.20
CA SER A 6 18.18 -8.84 -25.48
C SER A 6 18.14 -9.67 -24.18
N GLY A 7 19.17 -9.51 -23.35
CA GLY A 7 19.16 -10.05 -22.00
C GLY A 7 18.09 -9.33 -21.18
N ILE A 8 16.92 -9.94 -20.99
CA ILE A 8 15.97 -9.55 -19.93
C ILE A 8 16.76 -9.65 -18.63
N LYS A 9 17.23 -8.51 -18.13
CA LYS A 9 17.90 -8.44 -16.83
C LYS A 9 16.81 -8.59 -15.79
N HIS A 10 16.53 -9.84 -15.41
CA HIS A 10 15.76 -10.14 -14.22
C HIS A 10 16.34 -9.30 -13.07
N PHE A 11 15.52 -8.47 -12.43
CA PHE A 11 15.91 -7.48 -11.41
C PHE A 11 16.60 -6.19 -11.90
N ASP A 12 16.33 -5.73 -13.12
CA ASP A 12 16.71 -4.36 -13.47
C ASP A 12 16.06 -3.32 -12.52
N ARG A 13 16.64 -2.12 -12.46
CA ARG A 13 16.16 -1.06 -11.57
C ARG A 13 14.69 -0.69 -11.80
N LYS A 14 14.20 -0.80 -13.04
CA LYS A 14 12.80 -0.49 -13.40
C LYS A 14 11.85 -1.56 -12.84
N PHE A 15 12.25 -2.84 -12.93
CA PHE A 15 11.54 -3.98 -12.36
C PHE A 15 11.48 -3.88 -10.84
N VAL A 16 12.60 -3.54 -10.18
CA VAL A 16 12.64 -3.38 -8.72
C VAL A 16 11.77 -2.20 -8.28
N ALA A 17 11.91 -1.03 -8.93
CA ALA A 17 11.09 0.14 -8.59
C ALA A 17 9.59 -0.12 -8.80
N SER A 18 9.21 -0.77 -9.90
CA SER A 18 7.81 -1.13 -10.18
C SER A 18 7.27 -2.14 -9.17
N ASN A 19 8.06 -3.15 -8.79
CA ASN A 19 7.64 -4.10 -7.76
C ASN A 19 7.52 -3.46 -6.37
N LEU A 20 8.44 -2.58 -5.99
CA LEU A 20 8.36 -1.83 -4.74
C LEU A 20 7.12 -0.93 -4.71
N GLN A 21 6.73 -0.32 -5.83
CA GLN A 21 5.48 0.43 -5.93
C GLN A 21 4.24 -0.44 -5.77
N ASN A 22 4.27 -1.69 -6.25
CA ASN A 22 3.17 -2.64 -6.07
C ASN A 22 2.96 -3.03 -4.59
N LEU A 23 4.03 -3.02 -3.77
CA LEU A 23 3.92 -3.24 -2.32
C LEU A 23 3.15 -2.12 -1.60
N LEU A 24 2.98 -0.96 -2.24
CA LEU A 24 2.28 0.20 -1.69
C LEU A 24 0.84 0.32 -2.17
N ARG A 25 0.27 -0.79 -2.65
CA ARG A 25 -1.13 -0.89 -3.08
C ARG A 25 -1.86 -1.96 -2.29
N CYS A 26 -3.16 -1.73 -2.07
CA CYS A 26 -4.02 -2.73 -1.48
C CYS A 26 -4.18 -3.92 -2.45
N PRO A 27 -3.87 -5.17 -2.05
CA PRO A 27 -4.03 -6.33 -2.92
C PRO A 27 -5.49 -6.65 -3.26
N LYS A 28 -6.46 -6.12 -2.50
CA LYS A 28 -7.90 -6.34 -2.74
C LYS A 28 -8.51 -5.35 -3.74
N CYS A 29 -8.18 -4.06 -3.64
CA CYS A 29 -8.80 -3.01 -4.48
C CYS A 29 -7.83 -2.27 -5.39
N THR A 30 -6.53 -2.65 -5.37
CA THR A 30 -5.42 -2.10 -6.18
C THR A 30 -5.14 -0.59 -6.01
N LYS A 31 -5.94 0.11 -5.19
CA LYS A 31 -5.72 1.50 -4.78
C LYS A 31 -4.42 1.62 -4.00
N CYS A 32 -3.69 2.71 -4.25
CA CYS A 32 -2.49 3.05 -3.48
C CYS A 32 -2.87 3.30 -2.03
N PHE A 33 -2.02 2.86 -1.11
CA PHE A 33 -2.18 3.17 0.30
C PHE A 33 -2.00 4.67 0.55
N THR A 34 -2.76 5.20 1.50
CA THR A 34 -2.68 6.60 1.93
C THR A 34 -2.05 6.70 3.31
N TYR A 35 -1.30 7.76 3.58
CA TYR A 35 -0.72 8.00 4.90
C TYR A 35 -1.64 8.85 5.80
N SER A 36 -2.44 9.72 5.22
CA SER A 36 -3.35 10.61 5.96
C SER A 36 -4.62 9.90 6.38
N PHE A 37 -5.11 10.23 7.57
CA PHE A 37 -6.47 9.89 7.97
C PHE A 37 -7.42 10.92 7.41
N ASN A 38 -8.37 10.47 6.59
CA ASN A 38 -9.37 11.38 6.04
C ASN A 38 -10.42 11.64 7.12
N LYS A 39 -10.51 12.88 7.60
CA LYS A 39 -11.46 13.29 8.65
C LYS A 39 -12.87 13.55 8.10
N ASN A 40 -13.00 13.64 6.77
CA ASN A 40 -14.28 13.84 6.11
C ASN A 40 -15.07 12.53 6.14
N GLN A 41 -16.16 12.51 6.93
CA GLN A 41 -17.10 11.39 6.94
C GLN A 41 -17.69 11.22 5.53
N GLY A 42 -17.18 10.28 4.76
CA GLY A 42 -17.66 9.97 3.40
C GLY A 42 -16.57 9.70 2.38
N GLU A 43 -15.32 10.13 2.62
CA GLU A 43 -14.22 9.79 1.72
C GLU A 43 -13.58 8.45 2.11
N GLU A 44 -13.36 7.59 1.11
CA GLU A 44 -12.69 6.30 1.31
C GLU A 44 -11.26 6.52 1.82
N SER A 45 -10.95 5.91 2.97
CA SER A 45 -9.60 5.90 3.53
C SER A 45 -8.88 4.65 3.05
N TYR A 46 -7.68 4.81 2.49
CA TYR A 46 -6.85 3.69 2.05
C TYR A 46 -5.63 3.49 2.93
N ARG A 47 -5.70 3.80 4.23
CA ARG A 47 -4.57 3.54 5.14
C ARG A 47 -4.25 2.05 5.24
N PRO A 48 -2.97 1.65 5.27
CA PRO A 48 -2.57 0.26 5.33
C PRO A 48 -2.69 -0.30 6.77
N PHE A 49 -3.36 -1.42 6.92
CA PHE A 49 -3.49 -2.16 8.18
C PHE A 49 -2.85 -3.55 8.05
N LEU A 50 -2.18 -3.99 9.11
CA LEU A 50 -1.53 -5.27 9.18
C LEU A 50 -2.52 -6.36 9.61
N LEU A 51 -2.58 -7.43 8.83
CA LEU A 51 -3.34 -8.63 9.15
C LEU A 51 -2.50 -9.59 10.01
N PRO A 52 -3.13 -10.57 10.71
CA PRO A 52 -2.39 -11.57 11.48
C PRO A 52 -1.35 -12.35 10.67
N CYS A 53 -1.58 -12.53 9.36
CA CYS A 53 -0.66 -13.21 8.46
C CYS A 53 0.51 -12.33 7.98
N GLY A 54 0.61 -11.08 8.42
CA GLY A 54 1.68 -10.14 8.04
C GLY A 54 1.43 -9.36 6.74
N HIS A 55 0.40 -9.70 5.95
CA HIS A 55 0.01 -8.91 4.78
C HIS A 55 -0.80 -7.68 5.18
N SER A 56 -0.94 -6.73 4.26
CA SER A 56 -1.72 -5.51 4.49
C SER A 56 -2.97 -5.41 3.62
N LEU A 57 -4.02 -4.84 4.19
CA LEU A 57 -5.23 -4.40 3.48
C LEU A 57 -5.52 -2.94 3.84
N CYS A 58 -6.23 -2.25 2.96
CA CYS A 58 -6.59 -0.86 3.21
C CYS A 58 -7.80 -0.75 4.16
N GLU A 59 -7.92 0.39 4.84
CA GLU A 59 -8.99 0.67 5.80
C GLU A 59 -10.38 0.40 5.24
N SER A 60 -10.72 0.96 4.07
CA SER A 60 -12.01 0.73 3.41
C SER A 60 -12.27 -0.75 3.15
N CYS A 61 -11.28 -1.51 2.66
CA CYS A 61 -11.46 -2.92 2.36
C CYS A 61 -11.71 -3.78 3.61
N LEU A 62 -11.03 -3.47 4.71
CA LEU A 62 -11.25 -4.15 5.99
C LEU A 62 -12.59 -3.77 6.60
N TRP A 63 -13.01 -2.51 6.48
CA TRP A 63 -14.28 -2.05 7.01
C TRP A 63 -15.49 -2.70 6.29
N SER A 64 -15.38 -2.83 4.97
CA SER A 64 -16.41 -3.49 4.15
C SER A 64 -16.54 -4.97 4.46
N ASP A 65 -15.45 -5.65 4.82
CA ASP A 65 -15.40 -7.09 5.08
C ASP A 65 -15.37 -7.46 6.57
N ARG A 66 -15.80 -6.55 7.44
CA ARG A 66 -15.62 -6.65 8.90
C ARG A 66 -16.28 -7.85 9.59
N ARG A 67 -17.17 -8.58 8.89
CA ARG A 67 -17.89 -9.74 9.44
C ARG A 67 -17.08 -11.04 9.33
N ASP A 68 -16.39 -11.24 8.20
CA ASP A 68 -15.50 -12.38 7.96
C ASP A 68 -14.24 -11.91 7.21
N PRO A 69 -13.38 -11.11 7.86
CA PRO A 69 -12.21 -10.54 7.21
C PRO A 69 -11.24 -11.63 6.76
N ARG A 70 -10.84 -11.59 5.48
CA ARG A 70 -9.84 -12.51 4.90
C ARG A 70 -8.72 -11.77 4.20
N CYS A 71 -7.53 -12.35 4.24
CA CYS A 71 -6.38 -11.83 3.50
C CYS A 71 -6.58 -12.04 1.99
N ALA A 72 -6.50 -10.97 1.18
CA ALA A 72 -6.58 -11.09 -0.28
C ALA A 72 -5.35 -11.73 -0.93
N VAL A 73 -4.24 -11.88 -0.19
CA VAL A 73 -2.99 -12.47 -0.69
C VAL A 73 -2.96 -13.97 -0.43
N CYS A 74 -2.97 -14.39 0.83
CA CYS A 74 -2.86 -15.80 1.21
C CYS A 74 -4.20 -16.48 1.50
N GLN A 75 -5.33 -15.77 1.39
CA GLN A 75 -6.69 -16.27 1.66
C GLN A 75 -6.93 -16.78 3.08
N SER A 76 -5.97 -16.58 4.00
CA SER A 76 -6.15 -16.94 5.40
C SER A 76 -7.22 -16.07 6.07
N PRO A 77 -7.98 -16.61 7.04
CA PRO A 77 -8.78 -15.79 7.94
C PRO A 77 -7.91 -14.70 8.58
N ALA A 78 -8.46 -13.51 8.72
CA ALA A 78 -7.78 -12.36 9.29
C ALA A 78 -8.57 -11.83 10.49
N PRO A 79 -8.71 -12.60 11.59
CA PRO A 79 -9.40 -12.12 12.78
C PRO A 79 -8.75 -10.83 13.33
N PRO A 80 -9.52 -9.98 14.02
CA PRO A 80 -8.97 -8.82 14.73
C PRO A 80 -7.79 -9.22 15.63
N THR A 81 -6.68 -8.48 15.52
CA THR A 81 -5.48 -8.67 16.35
C THR A 81 -5.52 -7.82 17.62
N ILE A 82 -6.31 -6.76 17.60
CA ILE A 82 -6.53 -5.85 18.71
C ILE A 82 -8.01 -5.90 19.08
N MET A 83 -8.32 -5.82 20.37
CA MET A 83 -9.69 -5.71 20.88
C MET A 83 -9.76 -4.50 21.82
N ALA A 84 -9.49 -3.31 21.28
CA ALA A 84 -9.40 -2.08 22.09
C ALA A 84 -10.76 -1.59 22.61
N LYS A 85 -11.86 -2.03 22.00
CA LYS A 85 -13.22 -1.73 22.43
C LYS A 85 -14.05 -3.00 22.55
N SER A 86 -14.82 -3.07 23.62
CA SER A 86 -15.85 -4.09 23.78
C SER A 86 -16.90 -3.93 22.67
N PRO A 87 -17.34 -5.04 22.02
CA PRO A 87 -18.44 -5.02 21.06
C PRO A 87 -19.77 -4.53 21.67
N ALA A 88 -19.89 -4.43 23.00
CA ALA A 88 -21.04 -3.86 23.69
C ALA A 88 -21.03 -2.31 23.78
N SER A 89 -19.94 -1.66 23.36
CA SER A 89 -19.82 -0.20 23.44
C SER A 89 -20.61 0.50 22.32
N LYS A 90 -21.45 1.48 22.69
CA LYS A 90 -22.29 2.27 21.77
C LYS A 90 -21.50 3.22 20.85
N SER A 91 -20.18 3.12 20.80
CA SER A 91 -19.33 4.00 19.99
C SER A 91 -19.15 3.45 18.58
N ALA A 92 -19.07 4.32 17.57
CA ALA A 92 -18.70 3.93 16.22
C ALA A 92 -17.34 3.23 16.26
N ALA A 93 -17.33 1.91 16.01
CA ALA A 93 -16.11 1.14 15.92
C ALA A 93 -15.31 1.61 14.70
N ASN A 94 -13.98 1.64 14.80
CA ASN A 94 -13.10 1.95 13.68
C ASN A 94 -12.20 0.74 13.40
N VAL A 95 -11.66 0.61 12.19
CA VAL A 95 -10.72 -0.47 11.85
C VAL A 95 -9.52 -0.50 12.80
N ARG A 96 -9.06 0.68 13.27
CA ARG A 96 -7.98 0.81 14.27
C ARG A 96 -8.29 0.23 15.64
N ASP A 97 -9.56 0.03 15.98
CA ASP A 97 -9.94 -0.63 17.23
C ASP A 97 -9.67 -2.15 17.17
N TYR A 98 -9.44 -2.68 15.95
CA TYR A 98 -9.34 -4.11 15.63
C TYR A 98 -8.01 -4.54 15.03
N TYR A 99 -7.31 -3.64 14.32
CA TYR A 99 -6.06 -3.94 13.61
C TYR A 99 -5.02 -2.85 13.82
N GLU A 100 -3.75 -3.26 13.78
CA GLU A 100 -2.62 -2.34 13.81
C GLU A 100 -2.42 -1.68 12.43
N LEU A 101 -2.07 -0.40 12.41
CA LEU A 101 -1.60 0.25 11.19
C LEU A 101 -0.24 -0.31 10.80
N ASN A 102 -0.03 -0.55 9.51
CA ASN A 102 1.32 -0.86 9.02
C ASN A 102 2.14 0.44 8.93
N TYR A 103 2.81 0.80 10.02
CA TYR A 103 3.61 2.02 10.11
C TYR A 103 4.78 2.07 9.12
N HIS A 104 5.34 0.93 8.74
CA HIS A 104 6.37 0.86 7.72
C HIS A 104 5.82 1.31 6.35
N VAL A 105 4.72 0.70 5.90
CA VAL A 105 4.06 1.08 4.64
C VAL A 105 3.53 2.53 4.70
N LEU A 106 3.05 2.96 5.87
CA LEU A 106 2.61 4.35 6.08
C LEU A 106 3.77 5.35 5.96
N GLY A 107 4.95 4.99 6.46
CA GLY A 107 6.18 5.77 6.30
C GLY A 107 6.65 5.86 4.84
N GLU A 108 6.67 4.73 4.14
CA GLU A 108 7.04 4.65 2.71
C GLU A 108 6.07 5.44 1.81
N THR A 109 4.76 5.36 2.07
CA THR A 109 3.78 6.16 1.33
C THR A 109 3.93 7.66 1.59
N SER A 110 4.28 8.05 2.82
CA SER A 110 4.57 9.44 3.18
C SER A 110 5.86 9.94 2.50
N SER A 111 6.95 9.17 2.55
CA SER A 111 8.24 9.54 1.96
C SER A 111 8.12 9.73 0.44
N LEU A 112 7.41 8.83 -0.26
CA LEU A 112 7.17 8.98 -1.69
C LEU A 112 6.36 10.22 -2.03
N SER A 113 5.36 10.58 -1.20
CA SER A 113 4.60 11.80 -1.40
C SER A 113 5.47 13.05 -1.24
N TYR A 114 6.40 13.03 -0.27
CA TYR A 114 7.38 14.08 -0.04
C TYR A 114 8.33 14.20 -1.24
N PHE A 115 8.99 13.10 -1.64
CA PHE A 115 9.92 13.13 -2.77
C PHE A 115 9.25 13.51 -4.08
N ARG A 116 8.01 13.09 -4.34
CA ARG A 116 7.25 13.51 -5.53
C ARG A 116 7.08 15.04 -5.59
N ARG A 117 6.92 15.69 -4.44
CA ARG A 117 6.79 17.16 -4.35
C ARG A 117 8.08 17.91 -4.71
N PHE A 118 9.24 17.29 -4.49
CA PHE A 118 10.55 17.87 -4.82
C PHE A 118 11.16 17.31 -6.12
N ALA A 119 10.59 16.24 -6.68
CA ALA A 119 11.01 15.67 -7.95
C ALA A 119 10.69 16.57 -9.14
N THR A 120 9.79 17.55 -8.99
CA THR A 120 9.55 18.59 -10.00
C THR A 120 10.72 19.57 -10.12
N ASP A 121 11.47 19.83 -9.04
CA ASP A 121 12.58 20.82 -9.03
C ASP A 121 13.96 20.20 -8.81
N SER A 122 14.05 18.95 -8.37
CA SER A 122 15.31 18.20 -8.25
C SER A 122 15.12 16.82 -8.86
N ALA A 123 15.40 16.73 -10.15
CA ALA A 123 15.54 15.46 -10.84
C ALA A 123 16.72 14.71 -10.22
N ASN A 124 16.47 13.92 -9.18
CA ASN A 124 17.32 12.77 -8.89
C ASN A 124 17.19 11.82 -10.09
N GLN A 125 18.16 11.93 -11.01
CA GLN A 125 18.25 11.18 -12.26
C GLN A 125 18.25 9.64 -12.07
N SER A 126 18.29 9.16 -10.83
CA SER A 126 18.17 7.74 -10.48
C SER A 126 16.76 7.17 -10.69
N LEU A 127 15.71 8.02 -10.72
CA LEU A 127 14.32 7.58 -10.92
C LEU A 127 13.66 8.14 -12.19
N SER A 128 14.30 9.08 -12.89
CA SER A 128 13.82 9.67 -14.14
C SER A 128 14.66 9.19 -15.34
N PHE A 129 14.41 7.97 -15.82
CA PHE A 129 14.78 7.59 -17.19
C PHE A 129 13.60 6.89 -17.86
N SER A 130 12.59 7.71 -18.12
CA SER A 130 11.40 7.38 -18.91
C SER A 130 11.16 8.51 -19.93
N SER A 131 12.14 8.75 -20.79
CA SER A 131 11.96 9.42 -22.08
C SER A 131 13.30 9.38 -22.81
N ILE A 132 13.57 8.29 -23.52
CA ILE A 132 14.46 8.35 -24.68
C ILE A 132 13.55 8.39 -25.89
N SER A 133 13.68 9.51 -26.58
CA SER A 133 13.12 9.92 -27.86
C SER A 133 13.26 8.82 -28.90
N GLU A 134 12.18 8.56 -29.64
CA GLU A 134 12.27 7.92 -30.95
C GLU A 134 12.74 9.00 -31.94
N GLU A 135 13.92 8.82 -32.51
CA GLU A 135 14.27 9.31 -33.86
C GLU A 135 13.93 8.22 -34.87
#